data_AF-A0A8H4B4J3-F1
#
_entry.id   AF-A0A8H4B4J3-F1
#
_cell.length_a   1.000
_cell.length_b   1.000
_cell.length_c   1.000
_cell.angle_alpha   90.00
_cell.angle_beta   90.00
_cell.angle_gamma   90.00
#
_symmetry.space_group_name_H-M   'P 1'
#
loop_
_entity.id
_entity.type
_entity.pdbx_description
1 polymer ?
#
loop_
_entity_poly.entity_id
_entity_poly.type
_entity_poly.pdbx_seq_one_letter_code
_entity_poly.pdbx_strand_id
1 'polypeptide(L)'
;MIALPNECLFEIFTYLKNEDLFSSLLVSRKWCGIVVPILWSKLNTFKSKKLIKICLLSLNAEEMKQLLPFNIMLPNCPKPLFEYTSFIKTIYFDTNSGIIDWLDREGNYLPYIKGEKWSINVAHTIGSSLVAIRKSL
;
A
#
# COMPACT_ATOMS: atom_id res chain seq x y z
N MET A 1 21.38 18.52 23.88
CA MET A 1 21.32 17.17 23.26
C MET A 1 21.63 17.31 21.79
N ILE A 2 22.62 16.58 21.29
CA ILE A 2 22.91 16.54 19.86
C ILE A 2 21.92 15.55 19.25
N ALA A 3 20.97 16.03 18.44
CA ALA A 3 20.07 15.18 17.70
C ALA A 3 20.78 14.71 16.43
N LEU A 4 20.76 13.40 16.15
CA LEU A 4 21.27 12.91 14.86
C LEU A 4 20.48 13.55 13.71
N PRO A 5 21.16 13.96 12.62
CA PRO A 5 20.54 14.35 11.36
C PRO A 5 19.64 13.23 10.82
N ASN A 6 18.65 13.60 10.01
CA ASN A 6 17.70 12.63 9.45
C ASN A 6 18.39 11.65 8.50
N GLU A 7 19.41 12.11 7.79
CA GLU A 7 20.20 11.35 6.84
C GLU A 7 20.94 10.23 7.54
N CYS A 8 21.52 10.51 8.72
CA CYS A 8 22.19 9.50 9.54
C CYS A 8 21.20 8.48 10.09
N LEU A 9 20.03 8.92 10.56
CA LEU A 9 18.97 8.01 11.04
C LEU A 9 18.45 7.13 9.90
N PHE A 10 18.24 7.71 8.71
CA PHE A 10 17.83 6.98 7.52
C PHE A 10 18.83 5.87 7.20
N GLU A 11 20.12 6.21 7.14
CA GLU A 11 21.19 5.23 6.87
C GLU A 11 21.25 4.14 7.95
N ILE A 12 21.03 4.46 9.22
CA ILE A 12 20.96 3.42 10.27
C ILE A 12 19.77 2.48 10.01
N PHE A 13 18.59 3.03 9.71
CA PHE A 13 17.39 2.25 9.49
C PHE A 13 17.45 1.36 8.24
N THR A 14 18.20 1.74 7.20
CA THR A 14 18.33 0.89 6.00
C THR A 14 19.06 -0.43 6.26
N TYR A 15 19.87 -0.54 7.32
CA TYR A 15 20.53 -1.79 7.73
C TYR A 15 19.71 -2.64 8.71
N LEU A 16 18.59 -2.12 9.23
CA LEU A 16 17.76 -2.85 10.18
C LEU A 16 16.89 -3.90 9.50
N LYS A 17 16.60 -4.99 10.24
CA LYS A 17 15.60 -5.97 9.81
C LYS A 17 14.19 -5.40 10.00
N ASN A 18 13.21 -5.98 9.32
CA ASN A 18 11.80 -5.54 9.41
C ASN A 18 11.29 -5.52 10.86
N GLU A 19 11.64 -6.50 11.69
CA GLU A 19 11.24 -6.57 13.12
C GLU A 19 11.74 -5.37 13.93
N ASP A 20 13.00 -4.98 13.71
CA ASP A 20 13.62 -3.82 14.37
C ASP A 20 13.06 -2.50 13.84
N LEU A 21 12.74 -2.44 12.54
CA LEU A 21 12.04 -1.31 11.94
C LEU A 21 10.66 -1.12 12.55
N PHE A 22 9.87 -2.19 12.71
CA PHE A 22 8.57 -2.09 13.38
C PHE A 22 8.69 -1.57 14.81
N SER A 23 9.70 -2.01 15.56
CA SER A 23 9.99 -1.51 16.90
C SER A 23 10.37 -0.02 16.89
N SER A 24 11.13 0.41 15.88
CA SER A 24 11.57 1.81 15.70
C SER A 24 10.42 2.79 15.42
N LEU A 25 9.29 2.33 14.87
CA LEU A 25 8.09 3.15 14.68
C LEU A 25 7.51 3.68 16.00
N LEU A 26 7.70 2.95 17.10
CA LEU A 26 7.10 3.25 18.40
C LEU A 26 7.95 4.19 19.25
N VAL A 27 9.19 4.48 18.83
CA VAL A 27 10.15 5.26 19.62
C VAL A 27 9.81 6.75 19.64
N SER A 28 9.54 7.34 18.47
CA SER A 28 9.20 8.77 18.37
C SER A 28 8.53 9.12 17.04
N ARG A 29 7.83 10.26 16.98
CA ARG A 29 7.25 10.77 15.71
C ARG A 29 8.32 10.97 14.63
N LYS A 30 9.51 11.44 15.02
CA LYS A 30 10.63 11.64 14.10
C LYS A 30 11.07 10.32 13.47
N TRP A 31 11.24 9.28 14.29
CA TRP A 31 11.65 7.95 13.82
C TRP A 31 10.57 7.32 12.95
N CYS A 32 9.31 7.40 13.37
CA CYS A 32 8.17 6.94 12.60
C CYS A 32 8.14 7.55 11.19
N GLY A 33 8.34 8.87 11.07
CA GLY A 33 8.36 9.56 9.78
C GLY A 33 9.47 9.09 8.82
N ILE A 34 10.59 8.58 9.33
CA ILE A 34 11.70 8.06 8.51
C ILE A 34 11.50 6.58 8.19
N VAL A 35 11.05 5.80 9.17
CA VAL A 35 10.91 4.34 9.06
C VAL A 35 9.72 3.93 8.21
N VAL A 36 8.61 4.67 8.24
CA VAL A 36 7.42 4.37 7.42
C VAL A 36 7.76 4.31 5.93
N PRO A 37 8.43 5.31 5.32
CA PRO A 37 8.87 5.23 3.94
C PRO A 37 9.76 4.01 3.63
N ILE A 38 10.65 3.64 4.55
CA ILE A 38 11.57 2.50 4.38
C ILE A 38 10.78 1.19 4.32
N LEU A 39 9.90 0.95 5.31
CA LEU A 39 9.06 -0.24 5.37
C LEU A 39 8.13 -0.36 4.16
N TRP A 40 7.54 0.76 3.73
CA TRP A 40 6.59 0.77 2.63
C TRP A 40 7.26 0.75 1.25
N SER A 41 8.58 0.96 1.16
CA SER A 41 9.31 0.95 -0.12
C SER A 41 9.29 -0.40 -0.83
N LYS A 42 9.23 -1.51 -0.08
CA LYS A 42 9.18 -2.88 -0.59
C LYS A 42 7.98 -3.60 -0.01
N LEU A 43 6.85 -3.55 -0.71
CA LEU A 43 5.67 -4.32 -0.32
C LEU A 43 5.84 -5.78 -0.75
N ASN A 44 6.45 -6.58 0.13
CA ASN A 44 6.74 -7.98 -0.16
C ASN A 44 5.48 -8.84 -0.34
N THR A 45 4.36 -8.54 0.31
CA THR A 45 3.11 -9.29 0.11
C THR A 45 1.87 -8.45 0.46
N PHE A 46 0.88 -8.43 -0.45
CA PHE A 46 -0.48 -7.97 -0.14
C PHE A 46 -1.34 -9.08 0.49
N LYS A 47 -0.71 -10.06 1.15
CA LYS A 47 -1.44 -11.09 1.92
C LYS A 47 -2.21 -10.50 3.11
N SER A 48 -1.80 -9.32 3.57
CA SER A 48 -2.52 -8.60 4.62
C SER A 48 -3.59 -7.71 4.01
N LYS A 49 -4.85 -8.07 4.25
CA LYS A 49 -6.04 -7.26 3.94
C LYS A 49 -5.93 -5.81 4.42
N LYS A 50 -5.30 -5.59 5.58
CA LYS A 50 -5.10 -4.26 6.15
C LYS A 50 -4.21 -3.39 5.25
N LEU A 51 -3.20 -3.97 4.60
CA LEU A 51 -2.33 -3.24 3.68
C LEU A 51 -3.09 -2.84 2.40
N ILE A 52 -3.89 -3.74 1.84
CA ILE A 52 -4.75 -3.44 0.68
C ILE A 52 -5.69 -2.27 1.02
N LYS A 53 -6.35 -2.35 2.18
CA LYS A 53 -7.22 -1.31 2.68
C LYS A 53 -6.52 0.05 2.79
N ILE A 54 -5.33 0.09 3.38
CA ILE A 54 -4.53 1.31 3.51
C ILE A 54 -4.14 1.85 2.13
N CYS A 55 -3.71 0.99 1.20
CA CYS A 55 -3.41 1.41 -0.17
C CYS A 55 -4.62 2.04 -0.85
N LEU A 56 -5.78 1.38 -0.80
CA LEU A 56 -7.02 1.89 -1.38
C LEU A 56 -7.44 3.25 -0.80
N LEU A 57 -7.27 3.43 0.52
CA LEU A 57 -7.57 4.70 1.20
C LEU A 57 -6.55 5.82 0.92
N SER A 58 -5.35 5.46 0.46
CA SER A 58 -4.29 6.41 0.10
C SER A 58 -4.29 6.73 -1.41
N LEU A 59 -5.25 6.22 -2.18
CA LEU A 59 -5.34 6.54 -3.60
C LEU A 59 -5.77 7.99 -3.80
N ASN A 60 -5.18 8.65 -4.79
CA ASN A 60 -5.57 9.99 -5.19
C ASN A 60 -6.88 9.98 -6.01
N ALA A 61 -7.42 11.17 -6.31
CA ALA A 61 -8.70 11.29 -6.99
C ALA A 61 -8.70 10.70 -8.42
N GLU A 62 -7.58 10.77 -9.14
CA GLU A 62 -7.46 10.21 -10.50
C GLU A 62 -7.35 8.68 -10.47
N GLU A 63 -6.60 8.15 -9.51
CA GLU A 63 -6.51 6.71 -9.23
C GLU A 63 -7.87 6.13 -8.83
N MET A 64 -8.60 6.84 -7.98
CA MET A 64 -9.97 6.46 -7.61
C MET A 64 -10.89 6.39 -8.83
N LYS A 65 -10.75 7.31 -9.81
CA LYS A 65 -11.56 7.27 -11.04
C LYS A 65 -11.32 6.01 -11.87
N GLN A 66 -10.08 5.50 -11.90
CA GLN A 66 -9.77 4.24 -12.57
C GLN A 66 -10.44 3.03 -11.93
N LEU A 67 -10.84 3.14 -10.65
CA LEU A 67 -11.54 2.09 -9.92
C LEU A 67 -13.08 2.15 -10.04
N LEU A 68 -13.64 3.28 -10.49
CA LEU A 68 -15.09 3.46 -10.68
C LEU A 68 -15.73 2.38 -11.59
N PRO A 69 -15.13 1.96 -12.72
CA PRO A 69 -15.71 0.95 -13.61
C PRO A 69 -15.90 -0.42 -12.94
N PHE A 70 -15.16 -0.69 -11.86
CA PHE A 70 -15.22 -1.95 -11.13
C PHE A 70 -16.23 -1.93 -9.97
N ASN A 71 -16.89 -0.79 -9.74
CA ASN A 71 -17.90 -0.60 -8.69
C ASN A 71 -17.43 -1.07 -7.30
N ILE A 72 -16.15 -0.86 -6.99
CA ILE A 72 -15.54 -1.25 -5.72
C ILE A 72 -15.97 -0.23 -4.66
N MET A 73 -16.73 -0.66 -3.65
CA MET A 73 -17.00 0.18 -2.50
C MET A 73 -15.73 0.33 -1.65
N LEU A 74 -15.20 1.55 -1.59
CA LEU A 74 -14.09 1.85 -0.69
C LEU A 74 -14.57 1.76 0.76
N PRO A 75 -13.71 1.27 1.68
CA PRO A 75 -14.04 1.26 3.08
C PRO A 75 -14.27 2.69 3.57
N ASN A 76 -15.39 2.94 4.26
CA ASN A 76 -15.65 4.22 4.91
C ASN A 76 -14.75 4.36 6.14
N CYS A 77 -13.52 4.84 5.93
CA CYS A 77 -12.49 4.97 6.95
C CYS A 77 -11.79 6.33 6.80
N PRO A 78 -11.30 6.91 7.90
CA PRO A 78 -10.53 8.14 7.84
C PRO A 78 -9.29 7.95 6.97
N LYS A 79 -8.89 9.03 6.28
CA LYS A 79 -7.67 9.02 5.48
C LYS A 79 -6.45 8.69 6.36
N PRO A 80 -5.52 7.89 5.83
CA PRO A 80 -4.30 7.56 6.55
C PRO A 80 -3.44 8.81 6.81
N LEU A 81 -2.61 8.74 7.85
CA LEU A 81 -1.71 9.83 8.24
C LEU A 81 -0.65 10.14 7.18
N PHE A 82 -0.25 9.12 6.43
CA PHE A 82 0.74 9.24 5.38
C PHE A 82 0.13 8.84 4.04
N GLU A 83 0.65 9.43 2.97
CA GLU A 83 0.45 8.97 1.60
C GLU A 83 1.27 7.69 1.39
N TYR A 84 0.84 6.56 1.95
CA TYR A 84 1.58 5.29 1.93
C TYR A 84 1.83 4.80 0.50
N THR A 85 0.87 5.06 -0.38
CA THR A 85 0.93 4.89 -1.84
C THR A 85 1.85 5.89 -2.55
N SER A 86 2.62 6.71 -1.85
CA SER A 86 3.77 7.43 -2.41
C SER A 86 5.10 6.68 -2.15
N PHE A 87 5.22 5.92 -1.07
CA PHE A 87 6.50 5.33 -0.63
C PHE A 87 6.92 4.02 -1.29
N ILE A 88 5.98 3.20 -1.72
CA ILE A 88 6.19 1.94 -2.46
C ILE A 88 6.97 2.18 -3.75
N LYS A 89 8.14 1.54 -3.84
CA LYS A 89 9.02 1.55 -5.02
C LYS A 89 8.95 0.24 -5.79
N THR A 90 8.64 -0.86 -5.10
CA THR A 90 8.59 -2.20 -5.69
C THR A 90 7.35 -2.92 -5.18
N ILE A 91 6.58 -3.48 -6.11
CA ILE A 91 5.41 -4.32 -5.86
C ILE A 91 5.74 -5.72 -6.38
N TYR A 92 5.61 -6.74 -5.53
CA TYR A 92 5.92 -8.12 -5.89
C TYR A 92 4.70 -8.83 -6.53
N PHE A 93 4.93 -9.78 -7.44
CA PHE A 93 3.91 -10.40 -8.29
C PHE A 93 2.75 -11.10 -7.53
N ASP A 94 2.97 -11.53 -6.28
CA ASP A 94 1.95 -12.11 -5.38
C ASP A 94 0.96 -11.05 -4.83
N THR A 95 0.90 -9.88 -5.48
CA THR A 95 -0.02 -8.80 -5.15
C THR A 95 -1.42 -9.07 -5.70
N ASN A 96 -1.52 -9.62 -6.90
CA ASN A 96 -2.81 -9.84 -7.56
C ASN A 96 -3.65 -10.89 -6.81
N SER A 97 -3.03 -11.98 -6.37
CA SER A 97 -3.64 -13.02 -5.52
C SER A 97 -4.16 -12.41 -4.22
N GLY A 98 -3.37 -11.57 -3.53
CA GLY A 98 -3.79 -10.89 -2.31
C GLY A 98 -4.98 -9.94 -2.53
N ILE A 99 -4.98 -9.20 -3.64
CA ILE A 99 -6.10 -8.32 -4.02
C ILE A 99 -7.36 -9.14 -4.32
N ILE A 100 -7.25 -10.24 -5.05
CA ILE A 100 -8.36 -11.16 -5.32
C ILE A 100 -8.90 -11.74 -4.00
N ASP A 101 -8.03 -12.21 -3.12
CA ASP A 101 -8.42 -12.74 -1.80
C ASP A 101 -9.13 -11.70 -0.93
N TRP A 102 -8.73 -10.42 -1.02
CA TRP A 102 -9.42 -9.33 -0.35
C TRP A 102 -10.77 -9.04 -0.99
N LEU A 103 -10.82 -8.98 -2.32
CA LEU A 103 -12.05 -8.80 -3.08
C LEU A 103 -13.07 -9.90 -2.70
N ASP A 104 -12.70 -11.17 -2.80
CA ASP A 104 -13.62 -12.29 -2.53
C ASP A 104 -14.15 -12.33 -1.08
N ARG A 105 -13.42 -11.73 -0.12
CA ARG A 105 -13.80 -11.76 1.30
C ARG A 105 -14.41 -10.46 1.82
N GLU A 106 -14.05 -9.31 1.26
CA GLU A 106 -14.40 -7.98 1.79
C GLU A 106 -14.78 -6.96 0.70
N GLY A 107 -14.50 -7.28 -0.57
CA GLY A 107 -14.98 -6.49 -1.69
C GLY A 107 -16.49 -6.58 -1.75
N ASN A 108 -17.18 -5.52 -1.33
CA ASN A 108 -18.61 -5.34 -1.56
C ASN A 108 -18.86 -5.00 -3.05
N TYR A 109 -18.50 -5.90 -3.97
CA TYR A 109 -18.88 -5.79 -5.38
C TYR A 109 -20.09 -6.68 -5.67
N LEU A 110 -20.79 -6.33 -6.75
CA LEU A 110 -22.03 -6.99 -7.12
C LEU A 110 -21.78 -8.45 -7.55
N PRO A 111 -22.52 -9.44 -6.99
CA PRO A 111 -22.36 -10.86 -7.28
C PRO A 111 -22.46 -11.25 -8.76
N TYR A 112 -23.05 -10.40 -9.60
CA TYR A 112 -23.34 -10.69 -11.00
C TYR A 112 -22.13 -10.55 -11.94
N ILE A 113 -21.00 -9.98 -11.48
CA ILE A 113 -19.78 -9.81 -12.29
C ILE A 113 -18.78 -10.98 -12.10
N LYS A 114 -19.26 -12.10 -11.55
CA LYS A 114 -18.46 -13.25 -11.12
C LYS A 114 -17.95 -14.08 -12.30
N GLY A 115 -16.95 -13.59 -12.99
CA GLY A 115 -16.08 -14.36 -13.87
C GLY A 115 -14.64 -14.32 -13.36
N GLU A 116 -13.94 -15.45 -13.36
CA GLU A 116 -12.51 -15.55 -12.99
C GLU A 116 -11.65 -14.49 -13.74
N LYS A 117 -12.01 -14.24 -15.00
CA LYS A 117 -11.41 -13.21 -15.85
C LYS A 117 -11.64 -11.77 -15.35
N TRP A 118 -12.76 -11.49 -14.69
CA TRP A 118 -13.04 -10.17 -14.11
C TRP A 118 -12.16 -9.90 -12.89
N SER A 119 -12.08 -10.84 -11.94
CA SER A 119 -11.27 -10.68 -10.72
C SER A 119 -9.77 -10.51 -11.06
N ILE A 120 -9.28 -11.27 -12.04
CA ILE A 120 -7.91 -11.14 -12.54
C ILE A 120 -7.69 -9.77 -13.20
N ASN A 121 -8.63 -9.30 -14.02
CA ASN A 121 -8.52 -7.98 -14.65
C ASN A 121 -8.54 -6.86 -13.62
N VAL A 122 -9.42 -6.89 -12.62
CA VAL A 122 -9.49 -5.88 -11.56
C VAL A 122 -8.20 -5.86 -10.75
N ALA A 123 -7.71 -7.02 -10.33
CA ALA A 123 -6.47 -7.12 -9.57
C ALA A 123 -5.27 -6.64 -10.39
N HIS A 124 -5.22 -7.00 -11.68
CA HIS A 124 -4.21 -6.50 -12.60
C HIS A 124 -4.31 -4.99 -12.81
N THR A 125 -5.51 -4.41 -12.91
CA THR A 125 -5.71 -2.96 -13.03
C THR A 125 -5.30 -2.25 -11.75
N ILE A 126 -5.72 -2.72 -10.56
CA ILE A 126 -5.31 -2.13 -9.28
C ILE A 126 -3.78 -2.23 -9.13
N GLY A 127 -3.20 -3.40 -9.36
CA GLY A 127 -1.76 -3.61 -9.31
C GLY A 127 -1.02 -2.72 -10.31
N SER A 128 -1.52 -2.62 -11.54
CA SER A 128 -0.92 -1.79 -12.59
C SER A 128 -1.09 -0.30 -12.34
N SER A 129 -2.22 0.17 -11.81
CA SER A 129 -2.41 1.57 -11.40
C SER A 129 -1.44 1.95 -10.28
N LEU A 130 -1.26 1.05 -9.30
CA LEU A 130 -0.29 1.23 -8.21
C LEU A 130 1.17 1.24 -8.70
N VAL A 131 1.48 0.60 -9.83
CA VAL A 131 2.83 0.51 -10.43
C VAL A 131 3.08 1.61 -11.48
N ALA A 132 2.12 1.86 -12.38
CA ALA A 132 2.26 2.68 -13.57
C ALA A 132 2.34 4.18 -13.24
N ILE A 133 1.62 4.62 -12.21
CA ILE A 133 1.58 6.04 -11.78
C ILE A 133 2.90 6.47 -11.12
N ARG A 134 3.81 5.52 -10.86
CA ARG A 134 5.11 5.73 -10.21
C ARG A 134 6.32 5.63 -11.11
N LYS A 135 6.15 5.33 -12.40
CA LYS A 135 7.23 5.49 -13.40
C LYS A 135 7.24 6.87 -14.05
N SER A 136 6.27 7.73 -13.76
CA SER A 136 6.12 9.07 -14.36
C SER A 136 6.54 10.23 -13.45
N LEU A 137 7.23 9.95 -12.35
CA LEU A 137 7.87 10.94 -11.46
C LEU A 137 9.37 10.68 -11.40
#